data_AF-A0A817CGR8-F1
#
_entry.id   AF-A0A817CGR8-F1
#
_cell.length_a   1.000
_cell.length_b   1.000
_cell.length_c   1.000
_cell.angle_alpha   90.00
_cell.angle_beta   90.00
_cell.angle_gamma   90.00
#
_symmetry.space_group_name_H-M   'P 1'
#
loop_
_entity.id
_entity.type
_entity.pdbx_description
1 polymer ?
#
loop_
_entity_poly.entity_id
_entity_poly.type
_entity_poly.pdbx_seq_one_letter_code
_entity_poly.pdbx_strand_id
1 'polypeptide(L)'
;MSIINVSQTLAYRLNPHLSDINFKKSCEKILKKSKRIKQRTLSNILAHDNPENSFIDDGQHIYIWYLAIGSMINPISLYLRDLTPLISYPVKCPNYRLVFRDSCGMADIELCEGEAFHGVVHLLPRKQMICLDKVEHMYKRVTIDIVDYQQRFHRVFVYKMNLIGQEERHIGIPSERYVDIIVKGCEHFGVHSSYIDRLKYEQPVIPRKLPSTYETINNIPNDIYYTDEDLLKHNGKDSMFSLWISVNGKILEHTGLPSNDHPNYENQKQFYEFVLSHLAGREVTHAISKAWYEPMYKLPLNDDDLCDEHRALVEDMCVSWGLDNSRKNSESYWKPIGRLCQISKKSKP
;
A
#
# COMPACT_ATOMS: atom_id res chain seq x y z
N MET A 1 -25.08 5.02 -18.51
CA MET A 1 -24.77 5.19 -17.08
C MET A 1 -25.84 4.48 -16.27
N SER A 2 -25.56 3.27 -15.82
CA SER A 2 -26.41 2.53 -14.89
C SER A 2 -26.31 3.20 -13.51
N ILE A 3 -27.42 3.76 -13.05
CA ILE A 3 -27.57 4.26 -11.68
C ILE A 3 -27.50 3.03 -10.76
N ILE A 4 -26.35 2.79 -10.15
CA ILE A 4 -26.22 1.78 -9.10
C ILE A 4 -27.11 2.27 -7.95
N ASN A 5 -28.13 1.51 -7.62
CA ASN A 5 -29.06 1.80 -6.54
C ASN A 5 -28.30 1.60 -5.21
N VAL A 6 -27.77 2.70 -4.64
CA VAL A 6 -26.90 2.67 -3.44
C VAL A 6 -27.67 2.40 -2.13
N SER A 7 -29.00 2.27 -2.15
CA SER A 7 -29.80 2.41 -0.93
C SER A 7 -29.95 1.18 -0.02
N GLN A 8 -29.38 -0.01 -0.29
CA GLN A 8 -29.71 -1.20 0.51
C GLN A 8 -28.59 -2.23 0.77
N THR A 9 -27.32 -1.81 0.86
CA THR A 9 -26.30 -2.66 1.51
C THR A 9 -25.50 -1.84 2.51
N LEU A 10 -25.99 -1.79 3.75
CA LEU A 10 -25.10 -1.70 4.92
C LEU A 10 -24.29 -3.00 4.93
N ALA A 11 -23.27 -3.05 4.07
CA ALA A 11 -22.37 -4.17 3.95
C ALA A 11 -21.72 -4.38 5.32
N TYR A 12 -21.96 -5.54 5.92
CA TYR A 12 -21.29 -5.95 7.15
C TYR A 12 -19.78 -5.81 6.93
N ARG A 13 -19.17 -4.82 7.57
CA ARG A 13 -17.71 -4.72 7.64
C ARG A 13 -17.18 -5.97 8.35
N LEU A 14 -16.22 -6.64 7.74
CA LEU A 14 -15.67 -7.88 8.26
C LEU A 14 -14.93 -7.60 9.59
N ASN A 15 -15.56 -8.02 10.69
CA ASN A 15 -15.08 -8.05 12.08
C ASN A 15 -14.11 -6.91 12.48
N PRO A 16 -14.61 -5.67 12.69
CA PRO A 16 -13.78 -4.54 13.09
C PRO A 16 -13.00 -4.78 14.39
N HIS A 17 -13.55 -5.59 15.30
CA HIS A 17 -12.92 -5.89 16.58
C HIS A 17 -11.59 -6.65 16.43
N LEU A 18 -11.54 -7.66 15.55
CA LEU A 18 -10.30 -8.40 15.30
C LEU A 18 -9.22 -7.48 14.72
N SER A 19 -9.63 -6.64 13.77
CA SER A 19 -8.80 -5.63 13.14
C SER A 19 -8.22 -4.66 14.19
N ASP A 20 -9.01 -4.22 15.18
CA ASP A 20 -8.56 -3.32 16.25
C ASP A 20 -7.55 -3.96 17.18
N ILE A 21 -7.81 -5.22 17.59
CA ILE A 21 -6.88 -5.99 18.44
C ILE A 21 -5.52 -6.14 17.75
N ASN A 22 -5.52 -6.54 16.48
CA ASN A 22 -4.29 -6.76 15.72
C ASN A 22 -3.55 -5.45 15.46
N PHE A 23 -4.25 -4.36 15.16
CA PHE A 23 -3.65 -3.05 15.02
C PHE A 23 -2.97 -2.59 16.32
N LYS A 24 -3.65 -2.69 17.47
CA LYS A 24 -3.06 -2.34 18.78
C LYS A 24 -1.80 -3.14 19.07
N LYS A 25 -1.86 -4.47 18.91
CA LYS A 25 -0.69 -5.37 19.08
C LYS A 25 0.46 -4.98 18.14
N SER A 26 0.14 -4.62 16.91
CA SER A 26 1.12 -4.18 15.91
C SER A 26 1.79 -2.87 16.33
N CYS A 27 1.01 -1.89 16.81
CA CYS A 27 1.51 -0.62 17.32
C CYS A 27 2.48 -0.83 18.49
N GLU A 28 2.13 -1.69 19.45
CA GLU A 28 3.02 -2.04 20.56
C GLU A 28 4.31 -2.72 20.08
N LYS A 29 4.22 -3.62 19.08
CA LYS A 29 5.37 -4.32 18.49
C LYS A 29 6.32 -3.33 17.78
N ILE A 30 5.80 -2.38 17.00
CA ILE A 30 6.64 -1.39 16.31
C ILE A 30 7.24 -0.38 17.30
N LEU A 31 6.50 0.07 18.32
CA LEU A 31 6.99 1.03 19.32
C LEU A 31 8.21 0.49 20.08
N LYS A 32 8.26 -0.83 20.33
CA LYS A 32 9.41 -1.50 20.95
C LYS A 32 10.64 -1.58 20.03
N LYS A 33 10.45 -1.58 18.71
CA LYS A 33 11.53 -1.68 17.71
C LYS A 33 12.01 -0.30 17.21
N SER A 34 11.14 0.71 17.24
CA SER A 34 11.44 2.05 16.75
C SER A 34 12.35 2.82 17.70
N LYS A 35 13.46 3.34 17.17
CA LYS A 35 14.33 4.26 17.91
C LYS A 35 13.65 5.62 18.01
N ARG A 36 13.32 6.05 19.23
CA ARG A 36 12.80 7.41 19.46
C ARG A 36 13.92 8.43 19.26
N ILE A 37 13.64 9.47 18.48
CA ILE A 37 14.50 10.65 18.43
C ILE A 37 14.52 11.31 19.81
N LYS A 38 15.68 11.79 20.25
CA LYS A 38 15.79 12.52 21.51
C LYS A 38 15.03 13.84 21.38
N GLN A 39 14.24 14.20 22.40
CA GLN A 39 13.44 15.43 22.39
C GLN A 39 14.27 16.67 22.06
N ARG A 40 15.48 16.79 22.64
CA ARG A 40 16.41 17.90 22.33
C ARG A 40 16.77 17.98 20.84
N THR A 41 17.03 16.85 20.19
CA THR A 41 17.33 16.82 18.76
C THR A 41 16.13 17.26 17.94
N LEU A 42 14.92 16.77 18.28
CA LEU A 42 13.69 17.18 17.59
C LEU A 42 13.42 18.68 17.78
N SER A 43 13.56 19.21 19.00
CA SER A 43 13.41 20.64 19.27
C SER A 43 14.41 21.50 18.50
N ASN A 44 15.66 21.05 18.37
CA ASN A 44 16.66 21.75 17.57
C ASN A 44 16.26 21.79 16.09
N ILE A 45 15.78 20.68 15.52
CA ILE A 45 15.30 20.64 14.13
C ILE A 45 14.13 21.61 13.94
N LEU A 46 13.13 21.54 14.82
CA LEU A 46 11.93 22.38 14.74
C LEU A 46 12.21 23.88 14.96
N ALA A 47 13.34 24.26 15.55
CA ALA A 47 13.74 25.66 15.67
C ALA A 47 14.06 26.31 14.31
N HIS A 48 14.30 25.50 13.27
CA HIS A 48 14.50 25.95 11.89
C HIS A 48 13.23 25.88 11.04
N ASP A 49 12.10 25.47 11.61
CA ASP A 49 10.85 25.32 10.86
C ASP A 49 10.31 26.68 10.40
N ASN A 50 9.89 26.74 9.14
CA ASN A 50 9.20 27.88 8.55
C ASN A 50 7.88 27.36 7.97
N PRO A 51 6.72 27.78 8.51
CA PRO A 51 5.43 27.25 8.08
C PRO A 51 5.08 27.57 6.62
N GLU A 52 5.77 28.51 5.98
CA GLU A 52 5.62 28.79 4.54
C GLU A 52 6.35 27.79 3.63
N ASN A 53 7.23 26.95 4.21
CA ASN A 53 8.03 25.97 3.49
C ASN A 53 7.56 24.54 3.79
N SER A 54 7.54 23.69 2.77
CA SER A 54 7.25 22.25 2.90
C SER A 54 8.43 21.41 3.40
N PHE A 55 9.48 22.07 3.90
CA PHE A 55 10.69 21.44 4.39
C PHE A 55 11.40 22.29 5.44
N ILE A 56 12.24 21.65 6.23
CA ILE A 56 13.16 22.25 7.19
C ILE A 56 14.58 21.97 6.70
N ASP A 57 15.42 23.01 6.63
CA ASP A 57 16.86 22.90 6.41
C ASP A 57 17.58 23.43 7.66
N ASP A 58 18.23 22.53 8.42
CA ASP A 58 18.99 22.89 9.63
C ASP A 58 20.46 23.24 9.33
N GLY A 59 20.81 23.37 8.03
CA GLY A 59 22.17 23.59 7.52
C GLY A 59 23.00 22.31 7.38
N GLN A 60 22.55 21.18 7.95
CA GLN A 60 23.22 19.88 7.84
C GLN A 60 22.33 18.83 7.14
N HIS A 61 21.03 18.91 7.37
CA HIS A 61 20.05 17.95 6.91
C HIS A 61 18.78 18.66 6.43
N ILE A 62 18.11 17.99 5.48
CA ILE A 62 16.80 18.40 4.99
C ILE A 62 15.75 17.43 5.53
N TYR A 63 14.67 17.98 6.08
CA TYR A 63 13.49 17.26 6.53
C TYR A 63 12.28 17.76 5.76
N ILE A 64 11.36 16.87 5.43
CA ILE A 64 10.23 17.14 4.55
C ILE A 64 8.95 16.98 5.35
N TRP A 65 8.07 17.97 5.24
CA TRP A 65 6.71 17.89 5.75
C TRP A 65 5.82 17.23 4.71
N TYR A 66 5.33 16.05 5.03
CA TYR A 66 4.55 15.20 4.15
C TYR A 66 3.16 14.95 4.74
N LEU A 67 2.12 15.37 4.01
CA LEU A 67 0.74 15.04 4.32
C LEU A 67 0.37 13.67 3.75
N ALA A 68 0.09 12.73 4.64
CA ALA A 68 -0.55 11.48 4.29
C ALA A 68 -2.08 11.62 4.29
N ILE A 69 -2.70 11.09 3.23
CA ILE A 69 -4.15 11.15 2.98
C ILE A 69 -4.78 9.75 2.80
N GLY A 70 -3.94 8.72 2.67
CA GLY A 70 -4.34 7.34 2.38
C GLY A 70 -3.68 6.36 3.34
N SER A 71 -3.21 5.22 2.83
CA SER A 71 -2.57 4.18 3.68
C SER A 71 -1.40 4.70 4.54
N MET A 72 -0.69 5.73 4.10
CA MET A 72 0.42 6.34 4.87
C MET A 72 -0.03 7.08 6.15
N ILE A 73 -1.32 7.34 6.35
CA ILE A 73 -1.82 7.83 7.65
C ILE A 73 -1.61 6.75 8.73
N ASN A 74 -1.53 5.47 8.34
CA ASN A 74 -1.38 4.38 9.27
C ASN A 74 0.09 4.18 9.70
N PRO A 75 0.41 4.20 11.01
CA PRO A 75 1.78 4.06 11.50
C PRO A 75 2.40 2.69 11.18
N ILE A 76 1.58 1.65 11.03
CA ILE A 76 2.04 0.31 10.65
C ILE A 76 2.44 0.30 9.18
N SER A 77 1.62 0.90 8.30
CA SER A 77 1.94 1.01 6.88
C SER A 77 3.22 1.81 6.65
N LEU A 78 3.43 2.91 7.38
CA LEU A 78 4.70 3.65 7.38
C LEU A 78 5.87 2.73 7.76
N TYR A 79 5.78 2.07 8.91
CA TYR A 79 6.84 1.21 9.42
C TYR A 79 7.19 0.06 8.46
N LEU A 80 6.18 -0.60 7.86
CA LEU A 80 6.38 -1.70 6.94
C LEU A 80 7.05 -1.28 5.61
N ARG A 81 6.96 0.01 5.26
CA ARG A 81 7.65 0.62 4.11
C ARG A 81 8.94 1.35 4.52
N ASP A 82 9.48 1.02 5.69
CA ASP A 82 10.73 1.56 6.24
C ASP A 82 10.72 3.09 6.43
N LEU A 83 9.53 3.63 6.74
CA LEU A 83 9.32 5.03 7.09
C LEU A 83 9.12 5.17 8.59
N THR A 84 9.83 6.12 9.19
CA THR A 84 9.76 6.45 10.61
C THR A 84 9.77 7.98 10.73
N PRO A 85 8.58 8.60 10.78
CA PRO A 85 8.45 10.03 11.03
C PRO A 85 9.13 10.46 12.33
N LEU A 86 9.71 11.66 12.33
CA LEU A 86 10.25 12.29 13.53
C LEU A 86 9.15 12.81 14.45
N ILE A 87 8.08 13.32 13.84
CA ILE A 87 6.84 13.76 14.50
C ILE A 87 5.68 13.54 13.54
N SER A 88 4.47 13.40 14.09
CA SER A 88 3.25 13.33 13.31
C SER A 88 2.10 13.99 14.05
N TYR A 89 1.19 14.67 13.34
CA TYR A 89 0.03 15.33 13.93
C TYR A 89 -1.14 15.42 12.94
N PRO A 90 -2.39 15.42 13.44
CA PRO A 90 -3.58 15.51 12.60
C PRO A 90 -3.79 16.94 12.10
N VAL A 91 -4.32 17.06 10.89
CA VAL A 91 -4.59 18.36 10.24
C VAL A 91 -5.92 18.38 9.51
N LYS A 92 -6.36 19.57 9.13
CA LYS A 92 -7.43 19.85 8.18
C LYS A 92 -6.85 20.49 6.93
N CYS A 93 -7.33 20.06 5.76
CA CYS A 93 -6.90 20.55 4.45
C CYS A 93 -8.06 21.33 3.82
N PRO A 94 -8.08 22.66 3.89
CA PRO A 94 -9.16 23.48 3.32
C PRO A 94 -9.06 23.55 1.79
N ASN A 95 -10.20 23.76 1.12
CA ASN A 95 -10.33 23.93 -0.33
C ASN A 95 -9.94 22.68 -1.14
N TYR A 96 -9.94 21.52 -0.50
CA TYR A 96 -9.72 20.24 -1.15
C TYR A 96 -10.72 19.22 -0.65
N ARG A 97 -11.02 18.25 -1.52
CA ARG A 97 -11.74 17.04 -1.16
C ARG A 97 -10.87 15.81 -1.37
N LEU A 98 -11.05 14.81 -0.51
CA LEU A 98 -10.48 13.47 -0.68
C LEU A 98 -11.35 12.72 -1.68
N VAL A 99 -10.73 12.18 -2.74
CA VAL A 99 -11.39 11.28 -3.68
C VAL A 99 -10.66 9.94 -3.73
N PHE A 100 -11.33 8.93 -4.26
CA PHE A 100 -10.72 7.63 -4.55
C PHE A 100 -10.79 7.39 -6.05
N ARG A 101 -9.69 6.97 -6.65
CA ARG A 101 -9.60 6.76 -8.10
C ARG A 101 -9.13 5.36 -8.45
N ASP A 102 -9.32 5.03 -9.72
CA ASP A 102 -8.99 3.73 -10.31
C ASP A 102 -9.82 2.58 -9.74
N SER A 103 -9.70 1.40 -10.35
CA SER A 103 -10.44 0.19 -9.96
C SER A 103 -10.14 -0.27 -8.52
N CYS A 104 -8.99 0.11 -7.98
CA CYS A 104 -8.59 -0.20 -6.60
C CYS A 104 -9.02 0.87 -5.58
N GLY A 105 -9.58 2.00 -6.03
CA GLY A 105 -10.04 3.09 -5.19
C GLY A 105 -8.92 3.64 -4.30
N MET A 106 -7.82 4.08 -4.92
CA MET A 106 -6.68 4.67 -4.22
C MET A 106 -6.93 6.15 -3.93
N ALA A 107 -6.45 6.62 -2.79
CA ALA A 107 -6.68 7.99 -2.35
C ALA A 107 -5.99 9.00 -3.29
N ASP A 108 -6.69 10.09 -3.60
CA ASP A 108 -6.21 11.26 -4.32
C ASP A 108 -6.89 12.53 -3.77
N ILE A 109 -6.40 13.71 -4.17
CA ILE A 109 -7.01 15.00 -3.81
C ILE A 109 -7.52 15.74 -5.05
N GLU A 110 -8.62 16.47 -4.87
CA GLU A 110 -9.15 17.41 -5.86
C GLU A 110 -9.34 18.78 -5.22
N LEU A 111 -9.00 19.84 -5.96
CA LEU A 111 -9.32 21.20 -5.54
C LEU A 111 -10.84 21.36 -5.52
N CYS A 112 -11.37 21.80 -4.39
CA CYS A 112 -12.80 22.00 -4.21
C CYS A 112 -13.02 23.08 -3.16
N GLU A 113 -13.25 24.31 -3.62
CA GLU A 113 -13.40 25.49 -2.76
C GLU A 113 -14.56 25.31 -1.77
N GLY A 114 -14.33 25.66 -0.51
CA GLY A 114 -15.31 25.51 0.57
C GLY A 114 -15.40 24.10 1.17
N GLU A 115 -14.86 23.08 0.50
CA GLU A 115 -14.72 21.74 1.09
C GLU A 115 -13.44 21.60 1.92
N ALA A 116 -13.40 20.54 2.73
CA ALA A 116 -12.20 20.16 3.46
C ALA A 116 -12.18 18.66 3.73
N PHE A 117 -10.97 18.12 3.81
CA PHE A 117 -10.71 16.78 4.33
C PHE A 117 -9.65 16.82 5.45
N HIS A 118 -9.48 15.71 6.15
CA HIS A 118 -8.52 15.61 7.26
C HIS A 118 -7.44 14.58 6.90
N GLY A 119 -6.24 14.78 7.41
CA GLY A 119 -5.11 13.87 7.19
C GLY A 119 -4.12 13.94 8.33
N VAL A 120 -2.94 13.36 8.12
CA VAL A 120 -1.85 13.38 9.10
C VAL A 120 -0.59 13.89 8.43
N VAL A 121 0.03 14.91 9.02
CA VAL A 121 1.32 15.41 8.58
C VAL A 121 2.43 14.65 9.30
N HIS A 122 3.45 14.24 8.55
CA HIS A 122 4.64 13.56 9.02
C HIS A 122 5.88 14.40 8.69
N LEU A 123 6.81 14.52 9.65
CA LEU A 123 8.15 15.05 9.38
C LEU A 123 9.10 13.90 9.04
N LEU A 124 9.58 13.83 7.81
CA LEU A 124 10.46 12.75 7.35
C LEU A 124 11.85 13.30 6.97
N PRO A 125 12.96 12.62 7.33
CA PRO A 125 14.25 12.92 6.76
C PRO A 125 14.23 12.76 5.23
N ARG A 126 14.94 13.63 4.49
CA ARG A 126 14.98 13.59 3.02
C ARG A 126 15.27 12.21 2.43
N LYS A 127 16.13 11.40 3.07
CA LYS A 127 16.43 10.03 2.60
C LYS A 127 15.18 9.14 2.57
N GLN A 128 14.30 9.28 3.56
CA GLN A 128 13.07 8.49 3.63
C GLN A 128 12.04 9.01 2.61
N MET A 129 12.02 10.33 2.39
CA MET A 129 11.19 10.92 1.34
C MET A 129 11.58 10.41 -0.05
N ILE A 130 12.88 10.25 -0.34
CA ILE A 130 13.36 9.65 -1.60
C ILE A 130 12.91 8.19 -1.74
N CYS A 131 12.86 7.43 -0.65
CA CYS A 131 12.29 6.08 -0.68
C CYS A 131 10.79 6.10 -0.98
N LEU A 132 10.05 7.02 -0.36
CA LEU A 132 8.63 7.17 -0.59
C LEU A 132 8.32 7.62 -2.03
N ASP A 133 9.12 8.51 -2.62
CA ASP A 133 9.00 8.90 -4.03
C ASP A 133 9.07 7.69 -4.99
N LYS A 134 9.84 6.66 -4.66
CA LYS A 134 9.92 5.42 -5.46
C LYS A 134 8.67 4.56 -5.30
N VAL A 135 8.07 4.54 -4.11
CA VAL A 135 6.84 3.80 -3.83
C VAL A 135 5.66 4.47 -4.54
N GLU A 136 5.58 5.80 -4.48
CA GLU A 136 4.48 6.61 -5.01
C GLU A 136 4.68 7.02 -6.48
N HIS A 137 5.32 6.16 -7.29
CA HIS A 137 5.66 6.45 -8.70
C HIS A 137 4.46 6.80 -9.60
N MET A 138 3.24 6.42 -9.20
CA MET A 138 1.98 6.77 -9.87
C MET A 138 1.43 8.15 -9.49
N TYR A 139 2.12 8.85 -8.60
CA TYR A 139 1.77 10.16 -8.08
C TYR A 139 2.88 11.18 -8.36
N LYS A 140 2.51 12.46 -8.27
CA LYS A 140 3.44 13.58 -8.21
C LYS A 140 3.28 14.32 -6.90
N ARG A 141 4.39 14.86 -6.39
CA ARG A 141 4.33 15.77 -5.24
C ARG A 141 3.79 17.11 -5.67
N VAL A 142 2.81 17.61 -4.92
CA VAL A 142 2.32 18.99 -5.00
C VAL A 142 2.40 19.60 -3.61
N THR A 143 2.50 20.91 -3.54
CA THR A 143 2.43 21.65 -2.27
C THR A 143 1.00 22.08 -2.03
N ILE A 144 0.51 21.89 -0.80
CA ILE A 144 -0.76 22.44 -0.35
C ILE A 144 -0.60 23.10 1.01
N ASP A 145 -1.56 23.95 1.32
CA ASP A 145 -1.64 24.65 2.59
C ASP A 145 -2.63 23.91 3.51
N ILE A 146 -2.20 23.63 4.75
CA ILE A 146 -3.02 22.96 5.76
C ILE A 146 -3.13 23.79 7.03
N VAL A 147 -4.08 23.40 7.88
CA VAL A 147 -4.26 23.99 9.21
C VAL A 147 -4.37 22.86 10.23
N ASP A 148 -3.58 22.91 11.30
CA ASP A 148 -3.69 21.96 12.39
C ASP A 148 -4.87 22.26 13.33
N TYR A 149 -5.12 21.40 14.31
CA TYR A 149 -6.27 21.60 15.22
C TYR A 149 -6.06 22.71 16.24
N GLN A 150 -4.88 23.33 16.28
CA GLN A 150 -4.58 24.55 17.04
C GLN A 150 -4.66 25.81 16.16
N GLN A 151 -5.21 25.70 14.94
CA GLN A 151 -5.33 26.78 13.97
C GLN A 151 -3.98 27.31 13.45
N ARG A 152 -2.92 26.50 13.51
CA ARG A 152 -1.61 26.86 12.95
C ARG A 152 -1.55 26.44 11.49
N PHE A 153 -1.13 27.37 10.66
CA PHE A 153 -0.88 27.16 9.24
C PHE A 153 0.43 26.40 9.01
N HIS A 154 0.46 25.56 7.98
CA HIS A 154 1.68 24.92 7.51
C HIS A 154 1.57 24.53 6.03
N ARG A 155 2.60 24.80 5.23
CA ARG A 155 2.71 24.33 3.84
C ARG A 155 3.39 22.98 3.82
N VAL A 156 2.81 22.01 3.12
CA VAL A 156 3.27 20.62 3.12
C VAL A 156 3.29 20.03 1.72
N PHE A 157 4.09 18.97 1.51
CA PHE A 157 3.95 18.14 0.31
C PHE A 157 2.84 17.10 0.49
N VAL A 158 2.09 16.85 -0.57
CA VAL A 158 1.12 15.76 -0.67
C VAL A 158 1.29 15.09 -2.04
N TYR A 159 0.98 13.80 -2.13
CA TYR A 159 0.97 13.09 -3.40
C TYR A 159 -0.41 13.23 -4.06
N LYS A 160 -0.42 13.70 -5.32
CA LYS A 160 -1.59 13.73 -6.21
C LYS A 160 -1.37 12.76 -7.37
N MET A 161 -2.37 11.94 -7.71
CA MET A 161 -2.24 10.96 -8.79
C MET A 161 -1.90 11.64 -10.12
N ASN A 162 -1.06 11.00 -10.91
CA ASN A 162 -0.73 11.45 -12.25
C ASN A 162 -1.95 11.34 -13.18
N LEU A 163 -2.14 12.35 -14.03
CA LEU A 163 -3.16 12.34 -15.09
C LEU A 163 -2.85 11.25 -16.12
N ILE A 164 -3.88 10.76 -16.80
CA ILE A 164 -3.73 9.93 -17.99
C ILE A 164 -3.92 10.87 -19.18
N GLY A 165 -2.80 11.25 -19.81
CA GLY A 165 -2.81 12.36 -20.77
C GLY A 165 -3.15 13.69 -20.09
N GLN A 166 -4.29 14.28 -20.44
CA GLN A 166 -4.81 15.51 -19.82
C GLN A 166 -6.02 15.26 -18.92
N GLU A 167 -6.46 14.01 -18.80
CA GLU A 167 -7.69 13.66 -18.08
C GLU A 167 -7.39 13.14 -16.68
N GLU A 168 -8.28 13.47 -15.74
CA GLU A 168 -8.25 12.87 -14.42
C GLU A 168 -8.68 11.40 -14.49
N ARG A 169 -8.11 10.57 -13.62
CA ARG A 169 -8.50 9.15 -13.56
C ARG A 169 -9.93 9.01 -13.04
N HIS A 170 -10.62 7.95 -13.45
CA HIS A 170 -12.01 7.73 -13.05
C HIS A 170 -12.14 7.58 -11.53
N ILE A 171 -13.26 8.08 -10.99
CA ILE A 171 -13.62 7.88 -9.59
C ILE A 171 -13.89 6.40 -9.35
N GLY A 172 -13.24 5.86 -8.33
CA GLY A 172 -13.33 4.47 -7.89
C GLY A 172 -13.95 4.34 -6.51
N ILE A 173 -14.21 3.10 -6.11
CA ILE A 173 -14.68 2.77 -4.77
C ILE A 173 -13.51 2.08 -4.04
N PRO A 174 -13.05 2.60 -2.89
CA PRO A 174 -11.97 1.97 -2.14
C PRO A 174 -12.40 0.62 -1.57
N SER A 175 -11.46 -0.31 -1.41
CA SER A 175 -11.72 -1.52 -0.63
C SER A 175 -11.98 -1.18 0.84
N GLU A 176 -12.81 -1.99 1.50
CA GLU A 176 -13.06 -1.90 2.93
C GLU A 176 -11.75 -2.00 3.73
N ARG A 177 -10.82 -2.88 3.30
CA ARG A 177 -9.46 -2.96 3.85
C ARG A 177 -8.75 -1.61 3.81
N TYR A 178 -8.77 -0.93 2.67
CA TYR A 178 -8.06 0.32 2.49
C TYR A 178 -8.62 1.43 3.39
N VAL A 179 -9.96 1.53 3.49
CA VAL A 179 -10.61 2.49 4.41
C VAL A 179 -10.33 2.15 5.87
N ASP A 180 -10.32 0.87 6.25
CA ASP A 180 -10.00 0.43 7.61
C ASP A 180 -8.57 0.84 8.03
N ILE A 181 -7.60 0.75 7.11
CA ILE A 181 -6.23 1.22 7.33
C ILE A 181 -6.20 2.74 7.61
N ILE A 182 -6.92 3.53 6.79
CA ILE A 182 -7.01 4.99 6.94
C ILE A 182 -7.65 5.34 8.28
N VAL A 183 -8.81 4.75 8.58
CA VAL A 183 -9.56 4.97 9.82
C VAL A 183 -8.68 4.72 11.05
N LYS A 184 -7.96 3.60 11.10
CA LYS A 184 -7.07 3.30 12.24
C LYS A 184 -5.93 4.28 12.40
N GLY A 185 -5.37 4.75 11.28
CA GLY A 185 -4.35 5.80 11.33
C GLY A 185 -4.93 7.11 11.85
N CYS A 186 -6.12 7.50 11.37
CA CYS A 186 -6.84 8.67 11.86
C CYS A 186 -7.12 8.59 13.36
N GLU A 187 -7.61 7.45 13.85
CA GLU A 187 -7.83 7.20 15.28
C GLU A 187 -6.53 7.28 16.08
N HIS A 188 -5.46 6.64 15.58
CA HIS A 188 -4.15 6.63 16.25
C HIS A 188 -3.59 8.03 16.45
N PHE A 189 -3.72 8.90 15.46
CA PHE A 189 -3.20 10.27 15.49
C PHE A 189 -4.22 11.30 16.01
N GLY A 190 -5.42 10.89 16.41
CA GLY A 190 -6.42 11.80 16.98
C GLY A 190 -7.05 12.75 15.96
N VAL A 191 -7.26 12.30 14.73
CA VAL A 191 -8.08 13.01 13.73
C VAL A 191 -9.50 13.20 14.26
N HIS A 192 -10.15 14.31 13.90
CA HIS A 192 -11.48 14.68 14.41
C HIS A 192 -12.51 13.56 14.20
N SER A 193 -13.27 13.22 15.25
CA SER A 193 -14.17 12.06 15.27
C SER A 193 -15.23 12.10 14.16
N SER A 194 -15.83 13.26 13.90
CA SER A 194 -16.84 13.38 12.83
C SER A 194 -16.31 13.01 11.44
N TYR A 195 -15.02 13.26 11.17
CA TYR A 195 -14.40 12.86 9.91
C TYR A 195 -14.17 11.34 9.88
N ILE A 196 -13.77 10.75 11.00
CA ILE A 196 -13.62 9.31 11.16
C ILE A 196 -14.97 8.61 10.96
N ASP A 197 -16.04 9.14 11.56
CA ASP A 197 -17.39 8.60 11.42
C ASP A 197 -17.87 8.64 9.97
N ARG A 198 -17.60 9.74 9.25
CA ARG A 198 -17.89 9.82 7.80
C ARG A 198 -17.17 8.72 7.01
N LEU A 199 -15.87 8.48 7.27
CA LEU A 199 -15.14 7.36 6.65
C LEU A 199 -15.69 5.98 7.05
N LYS A 200 -16.23 5.84 8.27
CA LYS A 200 -16.78 4.58 8.78
C LYS A 200 -18.18 4.26 8.28
N TYR A 201 -19.02 5.26 8.09
CA TYR A 201 -20.45 5.02 7.90
C TYR A 201 -20.99 5.58 6.58
N GLU A 202 -20.32 6.57 5.99
CA GLU A 202 -20.80 7.24 4.78
C GLU A 202 -19.98 6.90 3.53
N GLN A 203 -18.67 6.65 3.68
CA GLN A 203 -17.79 6.33 2.55
C GLN A 203 -18.16 4.96 1.94
N PRO A 204 -18.57 4.90 0.65
CA PRO A 204 -18.79 3.63 -0.03
C PRO A 204 -17.50 2.80 -0.09
N VAL A 205 -17.63 1.49 0.10
CA VAL A 205 -16.51 0.54 0.07
C VAL A 205 -16.84 -0.73 -0.70
N ILE A 206 -15.83 -1.34 -1.32
CA ILE A 206 -15.89 -2.72 -1.81
C ILE A 206 -15.65 -3.65 -0.61
N PRO A 207 -16.60 -4.51 -0.22
CA PRO A 207 -16.44 -5.40 0.93
C PRO A 207 -15.21 -6.32 0.79
N ARG A 208 -14.59 -6.67 1.91
CA ARG A 208 -13.54 -7.71 1.90
C ARG A 208 -14.11 -9.05 1.43
N LYS A 209 -13.33 -9.77 0.62
CA LYS A 209 -13.63 -11.17 0.30
C LYS A 209 -13.50 -12.04 1.55
N LEU A 210 -14.36 -13.06 1.67
CA LEU A 210 -14.22 -14.09 2.70
C LEU A 210 -13.07 -15.03 2.34
N PRO A 211 -12.31 -15.56 3.31
CA PRO A 211 -11.24 -16.52 3.02
C PRO A 211 -11.68 -17.73 2.18
N SER A 212 -12.92 -18.20 2.37
CA SER A 212 -13.51 -19.29 1.59
C SER A 212 -13.76 -18.95 0.11
N THR A 213 -13.69 -17.67 -0.25
CA THR A 213 -13.88 -17.16 -1.62
C THR A 213 -12.59 -16.71 -2.27
N TYR A 214 -11.44 -16.90 -1.61
CA TYR A 214 -10.15 -16.59 -2.19
C TYR A 214 -9.87 -17.50 -3.37
N GLU A 215 -9.48 -16.89 -4.47
CA GLU A 215 -9.03 -17.57 -5.68
C GLU A 215 -7.58 -18.04 -5.48
N THR A 216 -7.27 -19.21 -6.04
CA THR A 216 -5.93 -19.78 -6.06
C THR A 216 -5.43 -19.80 -7.49
N ILE A 217 -4.13 -19.65 -7.68
CA ILE A 217 -3.43 -19.94 -8.93
C ILE A 217 -3.64 -21.42 -9.25
N ASN A 218 -4.20 -21.69 -10.42
CA ASN A 218 -4.55 -23.03 -10.88
C ASN A 218 -3.46 -23.62 -11.79
N ASN A 219 -3.66 -24.86 -12.24
CA ASN A 219 -2.80 -25.54 -13.22
C ASN A 219 -1.31 -25.65 -12.82
N ILE A 220 -1.00 -25.64 -11.53
CA ILE A 220 0.36 -25.85 -11.01
C ILE A 220 0.74 -27.33 -11.16
N PRO A 221 1.84 -27.67 -11.86
CA PRO A 221 2.37 -29.03 -11.88
C PRO A 221 2.67 -29.52 -10.46
N ASN A 222 2.19 -30.72 -10.10
CA ASN A 222 2.33 -31.27 -8.73
C ASN A 222 3.61 -32.10 -8.53
N ASP A 223 4.29 -32.43 -9.63
CA ASP A 223 5.48 -33.27 -9.70
C ASP A 223 6.76 -32.50 -10.05
N ILE A 224 6.65 -31.19 -10.32
CA ILE A 224 7.78 -30.31 -10.64
C ILE A 224 8.07 -29.40 -9.44
N TYR A 225 9.31 -29.49 -8.96
CA TYR A 225 9.80 -28.71 -7.83
C TYR A 225 11.10 -28.00 -8.17
N TYR A 226 11.26 -26.78 -7.65
CA TYR A 226 12.45 -25.94 -7.84
C TYR A 226 13.01 -25.51 -6.50
N THR A 227 14.32 -25.31 -6.43
CA THR A 227 14.97 -24.78 -5.23
C THR A 227 14.91 -23.26 -5.16
N ASP A 228 15.23 -22.68 -4.00
CA ASP A 228 15.46 -21.22 -3.88
C ASP A 228 16.60 -20.76 -4.79
N GLU A 229 17.65 -21.59 -4.97
CA GLU A 229 18.74 -21.27 -5.89
C GLU A 229 18.28 -21.24 -7.35
N ASP A 230 17.35 -22.10 -7.75
CA ASP A 230 16.76 -22.06 -9.09
C ASP A 230 15.94 -20.80 -9.28
N LEU A 231 15.06 -20.48 -8.33
CA LEU A 231 14.25 -19.28 -8.40
C LEU A 231 15.12 -18.01 -8.50
N LEU A 232 16.22 -17.92 -7.76
CA LEU A 232 17.13 -16.77 -7.76
C LEU A 232 17.83 -16.53 -9.11
N LYS A 233 18.10 -17.58 -9.89
CA LYS A 233 18.70 -17.46 -11.25
C LYS A 233 17.75 -16.72 -12.21
N HIS A 234 16.45 -16.90 -12.03
CA HIS A 234 15.38 -16.35 -12.87
C HIS A 234 14.93 -14.95 -12.43
N ASN A 235 15.90 -14.07 -12.14
CA ASN A 235 15.65 -12.71 -11.64
C ASN A 235 15.54 -11.63 -12.75
N GLY A 236 15.55 -12.05 -14.02
CA GLY A 236 15.43 -11.18 -15.19
C GLY A 236 16.64 -10.28 -15.50
N LYS A 237 17.78 -10.44 -14.79
CA LYS A 237 19.02 -9.71 -15.11
C LYS A 237 19.86 -10.40 -16.18
N ASP A 238 19.76 -11.72 -16.27
CA ASP A 238 20.43 -12.52 -17.29
C ASP A 238 19.42 -12.88 -18.37
N SER A 239 19.69 -12.46 -19.61
CA SER A 239 18.82 -12.71 -20.76
C SER A 239 18.66 -14.20 -21.10
N MET A 240 19.52 -15.07 -20.57
CA MET A 240 19.41 -16.52 -20.74
C MET A 240 18.30 -17.14 -19.88
N PHE A 241 17.85 -16.45 -18.82
CA PHE A 241 16.83 -16.95 -17.91
C PHE A 241 15.56 -16.11 -18.02
N SER A 242 14.42 -16.79 -18.11
CA SER A 242 13.10 -16.16 -18.00
C SER A 242 12.89 -15.57 -16.61
N LEU A 243 12.00 -14.59 -16.50
CA LEU A 243 11.65 -13.97 -15.21
C LEU A 243 10.69 -14.88 -14.45
N TRP A 244 11.07 -15.30 -13.24
CA TRP A 244 10.21 -16.08 -12.35
C TRP A 244 9.89 -15.32 -11.06
N ILE A 245 8.73 -15.65 -10.49
CA ILE A 245 8.36 -15.33 -9.11
C ILE A 245 7.75 -16.57 -8.46
N SER A 246 7.82 -16.65 -7.13
CA SER A 246 7.01 -17.61 -6.36
C SER A 246 5.96 -16.85 -5.56
N VAL A 247 4.70 -17.31 -5.61
CA VAL A 247 3.59 -16.77 -4.82
C VAL A 247 3.03 -17.92 -3.98
N ASN A 248 3.15 -17.84 -2.65
CA ASN A 248 2.66 -18.87 -1.75
C ASN A 248 3.21 -20.28 -2.12
N GLY A 249 4.49 -20.32 -2.51
CA GLY A 249 5.19 -21.53 -2.94
C GLY A 249 4.85 -22.04 -4.34
N LYS A 250 4.06 -21.30 -5.13
CA LYS A 250 3.71 -21.61 -6.52
C LYS A 250 4.58 -20.77 -7.45
N ILE A 251 5.33 -21.42 -8.33
CA ILE A 251 6.27 -20.73 -9.22
C ILE A 251 5.59 -20.41 -10.55
N LEU A 252 5.70 -19.13 -10.91
CA LEU A 252 5.17 -18.55 -12.13
C LEU A 252 6.33 -18.05 -13.00
N GLU A 253 6.29 -18.41 -14.27
CA GLU A 253 7.18 -17.92 -15.31
C GLU A 253 6.49 -16.85 -16.14
N HIS A 254 7.14 -15.70 -16.35
CA HIS A 254 6.65 -14.68 -17.27
C HIS A 254 6.84 -15.12 -18.72
N THR A 255 5.77 -15.15 -19.51
CA THR A 255 5.78 -15.67 -20.89
C THR A 255 6.04 -14.60 -21.96
N GLY A 256 6.28 -13.35 -21.56
CA GLY A 256 6.52 -12.22 -22.45
C GLY A 256 5.45 -11.15 -22.37
N LEU A 257 5.69 -10.00 -22.99
CA LEU A 257 4.68 -8.94 -23.08
C LEU A 257 3.75 -9.19 -24.28
N PRO A 258 2.50 -8.70 -24.25
CA PRO A 258 1.68 -8.66 -25.45
C PRO A 258 2.31 -7.81 -26.55
N SER A 259 1.73 -7.87 -27.74
CA SER A 259 2.09 -6.96 -28.83
C SER A 259 1.82 -5.50 -28.47
N ASN A 260 2.60 -4.58 -29.04
CA ASN A 260 2.54 -3.14 -28.70
C ASN A 260 1.17 -2.49 -29.03
N ASP A 261 0.39 -3.09 -29.92
CA ASP A 261 -0.97 -2.66 -30.29
C ASP A 261 -2.06 -3.24 -29.38
N HIS A 262 -1.71 -4.13 -28.45
CA HIS A 262 -2.66 -4.69 -27.50
C HIS A 262 -3.12 -3.61 -26.50
N PRO A 263 -4.43 -3.50 -26.19
CA PRO A 263 -4.98 -2.43 -25.34
C PRO A 263 -4.41 -2.41 -23.91
N ASN A 264 -3.88 -3.54 -23.43
CA ASN A 264 -3.27 -3.65 -22.10
C ASN A 264 -1.73 -3.59 -22.11
N TYR A 265 -1.08 -3.30 -23.24
CA TYR A 265 0.38 -3.37 -23.35
C TYR A 265 1.10 -2.53 -22.29
N GLU A 266 0.75 -1.25 -22.14
CA GLU A 266 1.40 -0.36 -21.17
C GLU A 266 1.17 -0.82 -19.71
N ASN A 267 -0.03 -1.32 -19.38
CA ASN A 267 -0.32 -1.85 -18.06
C ASN A 267 0.54 -3.10 -17.76
N GLN A 268 0.65 -4.02 -18.73
CA GLN A 268 1.47 -5.23 -18.60
C GLN A 268 2.95 -4.90 -18.52
N LYS A 269 3.43 -3.93 -19.31
CA LYS A 269 4.80 -3.44 -19.28
C LYS A 269 5.14 -2.83 -17.93
N GLN A 270 4.29 -1.96 -17.39
CA GLN A 270 4.48 -1.37 -16.05
C GLN A 270 4.49 -2.44 -14.96
N PHE A 271 3.58 -3.41 -15.02
CA PHE A 271 3.56 -4.51 -14.07
C PHE A 271 4.81 -5.39 -14.18
N TYR A 272 5.26 -5.71 -15.39
CA TYR A 272 6.52 -6.41 -15.63
C TYR A 272 7.72 -5.65 -15.05
N GLU A 273 7.84 -4.35 -15.32
CA GLU A 273 8.92 -3.50 -14.79
C GLU A 273 8.90 -3.45 -13.25
N PHE A 274 7.70 -3.38 -12.65
CA PHE A 274 7.53 -3.46 -11.21
C PHE A 274 8.00 -4.81 -10.64
N VAL A 275 7.57 -5.92 -11.24
CA VAL A 275 7.98 -7.26 -10.81
C VAL A 275 9.49 -7.43 -10.98
N LEU A 276 10.05 -7.03 -12.12
CA LEU A 276 11.48 -7.10 -12.42
C LEU A 276 12.31 -6.35 -11.36
N SER A 277 11.88 -5.15 -10.99
CA SER A 277 12.61 -4.30 -10.04
C SER A 277 12.44 -4.71 -8.58
N HIS A 278 11.29 -5.26 -8.18
CA HIS A 278 10.95 -5.45 -6.77
C HIS A 278 10.74 -6.89 -6.33
N LEU A 279 10.39 -7.80 -7.25
CA LEU A 279 9.85 -9.11 -6.92
C LEU A 279 10.54 -10.27 -7.65
N ALA A 280 11.37 -9.99 -8.66
CA ALA A 280 12.03 -11.00 -9.47
C ALA A 280 12.87 -12.00 -8.65
N GLY A 281 12.79 -13.28 -9.03
CA GLY A 281 13.64 -14.36 -8.55
C GLY A 281 13.51 -14.66 -7.05
N ARG A 282 12.32 -14.49 -6.46
CA ARG A 282 12.07 -14.80 -5.04
C ARG A 282 10.62 -15.17 -4.76
N GLU A 283 10.36 -15.67 -3.55
CA GLU A 283 9.02 -15.79 -2.98
C GLU A 283 8.50 -14.40 -2.55
N VAL A 284 7.33 -14.01 -3.09
CA VAL A 284 6.84 -12.63 -3.01
C VAL A 284 5.77 -12.42 -1.94
N THR A 285 5.20 -13.49 -1.36
CA THR A 285 4.08 -13.36 -0.42
C THR A 285 4.39 -12.43 0.75
N HIS A 286 5.59 -12.54 1.34
CA HIS A 286 5.98 -11.66 2.44
C HIS A 286 6.18 -10.21 1.99
N ALA A 287 6.86 -9.98 0.87
CA ALA A 287 7.06 -8.64 0.32
C ALA A 287 5.71 -7.94 0.04
N ILE A 288 4.77 -8.66 -0.58
CA ILE A 288 3.43 -8.14 -0.87
C ILE A 288 2.66 -7.89 0.41
N SER A 289 2.70 -8.79 1.39
CA SER A 289 2.00 -8.60 2.69
C SER A 289 2.48 -7.35 3.45
N LYS A 290 3.76 -6.97 3.30
CA LYS A 290 4.30 -5.72 3.85
C LYS A 290 3.78 -4.50 3.09
N ALA A 291 3.84 -4.54 1.76
CA ALA A 291 3.41 -3.42 0.91
C ALA A 291 1.90 -3.19 1.01
N TRP A 292 1.12 -4.27 1.10
CA TRP A 292 -0.33 -4.34 1.13
C TRP A 292 -0.84 -4.80 2.50
N TYR A 293 -0.40 -4.12 3.56
CA TYR A 293 -0.82 -4.39 4.93
C TYR A 293 -2.33 -4.68 5.05
N GLU A 294 -2.67 -5.77 5.74
CA GLU A 294 -4.04 -6.14 6.10
C GLU A 294 -4.17 -6.17 7.64
N PRO A 295 -4.91 -5.21 8.23
CA PRO A 295 -5.16 -5.15 9.66
C PRO A 295 -5.78 -6.40 10.30
N MET A 296 -6.45 -7.26 9.51
CA MET A 296 -7.04 -8.51 10.01
C MET A 296 -6.02 -9.56 10.44
N TYR A 297 -4.75 -9.45 10.03
CA TYR A 297 -3.72 -10.44 10.33
C TYR A 297 -2.61 -9.90 11.24
N LYS A 298 -1.76 -10.82 11.72
CA LYS A 298 -0.56 -10.47 12.48
C LYS A 298 0.39 -9.65 11.61
N LEU A 299 1.09 -8.69 12.24
CA LEU A 299 2.09 -7.85 11.57
C LEU A 299 3.18 -8.70 10.88
N PRO A 300 3.33 -8.63 9.54
CA PRO A 300 4.23 -9.49 8.79
C PRO A 300 5.69 -9.01 8.84
N LEU A 301 6.38 -9.21 9.97
CA LEU A 301 7.79 -8.81 10.06
C LEU A 301 8.75 -9.85 9.48
N ASN A 302 8.32 -11.10 9.40
CA ASN A 302 9.03 -12.23 8.80
C ASN A 302 8.02 -13.25 8.24
N ASP A 303 8.52 -14.26 7.51
CA ASP A 303 7.66 -15.28 6.90
C ASP A 303 6.81 -16.06 7.90
N ASP A 304 7.32 -16.26 9.12
CA ASP A 304 6.64 -16.99 10.19
C ASP A 304 5.48 -16.18 10.81
N ASP A 305 5.40 -14.88 10.53
CA ASP A 305 4.26 -14.04 10.92
C ASP A 305 3.04 -14.23 9.98
N LEU A 306 3.19 -14.93 8.85
CA LEU A 306 2.12 -15.17 7.86
C LEU A 306 1.39 -16.49 8.11
N CYS A 307 0.14 -16.41 8.55
CA CYS A 307 -0.75 -17.57 8.57
C CYS A 307 -1.23 -17.95 7.15
N ASP A 308 -1.75 -19.17 7.01
CA ASP A 308 -2.23 -19.70 5.72
C ASP A 308 -3.28 -18.80 5.07
N GLU A 309 -4.21 -18.25 5.86
CA GLU A 309 -5.22 -17.31 5.34
C GLU A 309 -4.60 -16.03 4.77
N HIS A 310 -3.57 -15.47 5.42
CA HIS A 310 -2.88 -14.28 4.91
C HIS A 310 -2.11 -14.60 3.63
N ARG A 311 -1.51 -15.78 3.55
CA ARG A 311 -0.83 -16.26 2.33
C ARG A 311 -1.83 -16.44 1.18
N ALA A 312 -3.01 -17.02 1.46
CA ALA A 312 -4.09 -17.17 0.52
C ALA A 312 -4.69 -15.82 0.07
N LEU A 313 -4.80 -14.83 0.96
CA LEU A 313 -5.19 -13.47 0.58
C LEU A 313 -4.22 -12.87 -0.44
N VAL A 314 -2.92 -12.98 -0.19
CA VAL A 314 -1.90 -12.43 -1.11
C VAL A 314 -1.97 -13.14 -2.46
N GLU A 315 -2.22 -14.45 -2.46
CA GLU A 315 -2.44 -15.20 -3.69
C GLU A 315 -3.69 -14.73 -4.44
N ASP A 316 -4.82 -14.53 -3.76
CA ASP A 316 -6.05 -13.97 -4.37
C ASP A 316 -5.81 -12.59 -4.99
N MET A 317 -5.04 -11.73 -4.29
CA MET A 317 -4.63 -10.44 -4.83
C MET A 317 -3.80 -10.59 -6.12
N CYS A 318 -2.85 -11.52 -6.13
CA CYS A 318 -2.05 -11.84 -7.31
C CYS A 318 -2.92 -12.31 -8.48
N VAL A 319 -3.90 -13.17 -8.24
CA VAL A 319 -4.90 -13.59 -9.25
C VAL A 319 -5.66 -12.37 -9.78
N SER A 320 -6.08 -11.46 -8.91
CA SER A 320 -6.79 -10.24 -9.32
C SER A 320 -5.95 -9.29 -10.18
N TRP A 321 -4.61 -9.36 -10.08
CA TRP A 321 -3.67 -8.62 -10.91
C TRP A 321 -3.38 -9.29 -12.26
N GLY A 322 -4.02 -10.43 -12.54
CA GLY A 322 -3.87 -11.14 -13.82
C GLY A 322 -2.74 -12.17 -13.82
N LEU A 323 -2.33 -12.69 -12.65
CA LEU A 323 -1.34 -13.78 -12.55
C LEU A 323 -1.94 -15.18 -12.82
N ASP A 324 -3.25 -15.32 -13.06
CA ASP A 324 -3.89 -16.59 -13.40
C ASP A 324 -4.70 -16.50 -14.71
N ASN A 325 -4.61 -17.56 -15.51
CA ASN A 325 -5.26 -17.74 -16.82
C ASN A 325 -6.68 -18.33 -16.71
N SER A 326 -7.15 -18.72 -15.52
CA SER A 326 -8.43 -19.40 -15.35
C SER A 326 -9.66 -18.53 -15.67
N ARG A 327 -9.51 -17.20 -15.65
CA ARG A 327 -10.58 -16.26 -16.03
C ARG A 327 -10.68 -16.22 -17.55
N LYS A 328 -11.78 -16.78 -18.08
CA LYS A 328 -12.07 -17.00 -19.51
C LYS A 328 -11.85 -15.82 -20.48
N ASN A 329 -11.62 -14.60 -19.98
CA ASN A 329 -11.50 -13.39 -20.78
C ASN A 329 -10.21 -12.58 -20.51
N SER A 330 -9.25 -13.10 -19.74
CA SER A 330 -7.97 -12.42 -19.53
C SER A 330 -6.81 -13.28 -19.99
N GLU A 331 -6.08 -12.82 -21.02
CA GLU A 331 -4.75 -13.34 -21.30
C GLU A 331 -3.85 -13.05 -20.10
N SER A 332 -3.36 -14.09 -19.42
CA SER A 332 -2.29 -13.96 -18.44
C SER A 332 -0.95 -14.27 -19.10
N TYR A 333 -0.01 -13.35 -18.92
CA TYR A 333 1.37 -13.49 -19.35
C TYR A 333 2.24 -14.22 -18.32
N TRP A 334 1.60 -15.03 -17.47
CA TRP A 334 2.22 -15.82 -16.43
C TRP A 334 1.81 -17.27 -16.52
N LYS A 335 2.80 -18.15 -16.53
CA LYS A 335 2.62 -19.59 -16.64
C LYS A 335 2.99 -20.26 -15.31
N PRO A 336 2.06 -20.97 -14.67
CA PRO A 336 2.35 -21.93 -13.62
C PRO A 336 3.35 -23.00 -14.11
N ILE A 337 4.53 -23.12 -13.48
CA ILE A 337 5.57 -24.09 -13.91
C ILE A 337 5.96 -25.12 -12.84
N GLY A 338 5.61 -24.89 -11.58
CA GLY A 338 5.87 -25.87 -10.52
C GLY A 338 5.75 -25.26 -9.13
N ARG A 339 6.39 -25.90 -8.16
CA ARG A 339 6.36 -25.49 -6.76
C ARG A 339 7.76 -25.25 -6.21
N LEU A 340 7.87 -24.37 -5.23
CA LEU A 340 9.09 -24.22 -4.47
C LEU A 340 9.26 -25.44 -3.55
N CYS A 341 10.45 -26.05 -3.57
CA CYS A 341 10.85 -27.09 -2.64
C CYS A 341 10.72 -26.55 -1.22
N GLN A 342 9.68 -26.96 -0.51
CA GLN A 342 9.65 -26.81 0.93
C GLN A 342 10.65 -27.80 1.50
N ILE A 343 11.93 -27.39 1.58
CA ILE A 343 12.87 -28.07 2.45
C ILE A 343 12.19 -28.02 3.80
N SER A 344 11.68 -29.16 4.28
CA SER A 344 11.07 -29.27 5.59
C SER A 344 12.09 -28.64 6.52
N LYS A 345 11.82 -27.43 7.02
CA LYS A 345 12.61 -26.80 8.06
C LYS A 345 12.34 -27.70 9.26
N LYS A 346 13.06 -28.83 9.34
CA LYS A 346 13.05 -29.71 10.50
C LYS A 346 13.32 -28.76 11.65
N SER A 347 12.29 -28.54 12.46
CA SER A 347 12.39 -27.78 13.69
C SER A 347 13.67 -28.26 14.36
N LYS A 348 14.65 -27.37 14.51
CA LYS A 348 15.79 -27.68 15.36
C LYS A 348 15.18 -28.05 16.72
N PRO A 349 15.41 -29.26 17.23
CA PRO A 349 14.80 -29.72 18.47
C PRO A 349 15.13 -28.80 19.64
#